data_AF-A0A3D4CSF2-F1
#
_entry.id   AF-A0A3D4CSF2-F1
#
_cell.length_a   1.000
_cell.length_b   1.000
_cell.length_c   1.000
_cell.angle_alpha   90.00
_cell.angle_beta   90.00
_cell.angle_gamma   90.00
#
_symmetry.space_group_name_H-M   'P 1'
#
loop_
_entity.id
_entity.type
_entity.pdbx_description
1 polymer ?
#
loop_
_entity_poly.entity_id
_entity_poly.type
_entity_poly.pdbx_seq_one_letter_code
_entity_poly.pdbx_strand_id
1 'polypeptide(L)'
;MSGIPLEDNFEDVLGKALRGTGIPDGVLEFLTGVPEETIARLKEGHLEEDALRRVASPLGLDADALVERALQAWRPEPVEIDGLRQFNTVFDDMTVNNYLVWDPESKEAALFDTGTDASGAIATAVDLGLDLQQLFLTHTHLDHIIDRKTVEEHNAALKTHVNALEPAEGASRFLPGDSFSLGALRITTRLTKGHSPGGITYVIEGLQRPVAIVGDALFAQSMGGGMISYQDALSTNRSELFTLEDHTVICPGHGPMTSVGEEKSHNPFFPEFK
;
A
#
# COMPACT_ATOMS: atom_id res chain seq x y z
N MET A 1 -19.56 -7.52 10.30
CA MET A 1 -18.93 -7.85 9.02
C MET A 1 -17.48 -8.13 9.33
N SER A 2 -16.89 -9.21 8.83
CA SER A 2 -15.45 -9.42 8.95
C SER A 2 -14.73 -8.29 8.21
N GLY A 3 -13.75 -7.63 8.85
CA GLY A 3 -12.97 -6.57 8.22
C GLY A 3 -12.13 -7.08 7.03
N ILE A 4 -11.59 -6.17 6.23
CA ILE A 4 -10.72 -6.47 5.10
C ILE A 4 -9.55 -7.35 5.58
N PRO A 5 -9.29 -8.52 4.98
CA PRO A 5 -8.16 -9.35 5.36
C PRO A 5 -6.84 -8.67 5.02
N LEU A 6 -5.79 -8.99 5.77
CA LEU A 6 -4.45 -8.58 5.40
C LEU A 6 -4.05 -9.20 4.05
N GLU A 7 -3.30 -8.46 3.23
CA GLU A 7 -2.99 -8.88 1.84
C GLU A 7 -2.12 -10.14 1.77
N ASP A 8 -0.92 -10.12 2.36
CA ASP A 8 0.12 -11.14 2.09
C ASP A 8 0.31 -12.16 3.20
N ASN A 9 0.17 -13.45 2.98
CA ASN A 9 0.58 -14.43 4.00
C ASN A 9 2.10 -14.40 4.26
N PHE A 10 2.57 -15.17 5.25
CA PHE A 10 3.99 -15.16 5.61
C PHE A 10 4.87 -15.69 4.47
N GLU A 11 4.36 -16.63 3.67
CA GLU A 11 5.03 -17.17 2.48
C GLU A 11 5.13 -16.14 1.35
N ASP A 12 4.18 -15.19 1.25
CA ASP A 12 4.24 -14.09 0.29
C ASP A 12 5.32 -13.08 0.69
N VAL A 13 5.36 -12.71 1.97
CA VAL A 13 6.43 -11.88 2.57
C VAL A 13 7.80 -12.52 2.35
N LEU A 14 7.93 -13.80 2.70
CA LEU A 14 9.16 -14.58 2.51
C LEU A 14 9.55 -14.62 1.03
N GLY A 15 8.59 -14.90 0.14
CA GLY A 15 8.78 -14.95 -1.30
C GLY A 15 9.24 -13.62 -1.89
N LYS A 16 8.69 -12.50 -1.43
CA LYS A 16 9.12 -11.15 -1.82
C LYS A 16 10.57 -10.89 -1.42
N ALA A 17 10.96 -11.22 -0.19
CA ALA A 17 12.34 -11.05 0.27
C ALA A 17 13.33 -11.96 -0.46
N LEU A 18 12.98 -13.22 -0.72
CA LEU A 18 13.78 -14.16 -1.50
C LEU A 18 14.02 -13.64 -2.93
N ARG A 19 12.95 -13.22 -3.63
CA ARG A 19 13.05 -12.65 -4.97
C ARG A 19 13.89 -11.37 -4.97
N GLY A 20 13.69 -10.51 -3.98
CA GLY A 20 14.34 -9.21 -3.88
C GLY A 20 15.83 -9.28 -3.54
N THR A 21 16.22 -10.19 -2.66
CA THR A 21 17.63 -10.42 -2.27
C THR A 21 18.38 -11.29 -3.28
N GLY A 22 17.67 -12.13 -4.02
CA GLY A 22 18.25 -13.08 -4.97
C GLY A 22 19.07 -14.19 -4.30
N ILE A 23 18.93 -14.40 -2.98
CA ILE A 23 19.64 -15.44 -2.23
C ILE A 23 19.02 -16.81 -2.60
N PRO A 24 19.81 -17.75 -3.17
CA PRO A 24 19.32 -19.10 -3.47
C PRO A 24 19.07 -19.94 -2.21
N ASP A 25 18.15 -20.90 -2.30
CA ASP A 25 17.79 -21.78 -1.17
C ASP A 25 19.02 -22.51 -0.58
N GLY A 26 19.96 -23.01 -1.39
CA GLY A 26 21.19 -23.64 -0.89
C GLY A 26 22.16 -22.68 -0.17
N VAL A 27 22.11 -21.37 -0.46
CA VAL A 27 22.85 -20.37 0.31
C VAL A 27 22.16 -20.12 1.64
N LEU A 28 20.82 -20.07 1.67
CA LEU A 28 20.07 -20.00 2.92
C LEU A 28 20.31 -21.24 3.80
N GLU A 29 20.31 -22.45 3.23
CA GLU A 29 20.65 -23.67 3.98
C GLU A 29 22.05 -23.53 4.60
N PHE A 30 23.04 -23.10 3.82
CA PHE A 30 24.39 -22.91 4.34
C PHE A 30 24.46 -21.88 5.48
N LEU A 31 23.76 -20.75 5.35
CA LEU A 31 23.78 -19.67 6.35
C LEU A 31 23.00 -20.01 7.62
N THR A 32 21.91 -20.77 7.47
CA THR A 32 20.93 -20.94 8.54
C THR A 32 20.95 -22.34 9.13
N GLY A 33 21.43 -23.34 8.39
CA GLY A 33 21.29 -24.77 8.68
C GLY A 33 19.87 -25.32 8.49
N VAL A 34 18.98 -24.58 7.82
CA VAL A 34 17.62 -25.04 7.49
C VAL A 34 17.67 -25.78 6.16
N PRO A 35 17.28 -27.07 6.08
CA PRO A 35 17.36 -27.84 4.83
C PRO A 35 16.57 -27.20 3.69
N GLU A 36 17.04 -27.31 2.44
CA GLU A 36 16.33 -26.80 1.26
C GLU A 36 14.88 -27.33 1.17
N GLU A 37 14.63 -28.57 1.57
CA GLU A 37 13.26 -29.14 1.64
C GLU A 37 12.36 -28.37 2.63
N THR A 38 12.89 -28.00 3.79
CA THR A 38 12.15 -27.18 4.76
C THR A 38 11.91 -25.76 4.22
N ILE A 39 12.89 -25.16 3.53
CA ILE A 39 12.75 -23.85 2.89
C ILE A 39 11.65 -23.89 1.80
N ALA A 40 11.62 -24.94 0.98
CA ALA A 40 10.59 -25.14 -0.03
C ALA A 40 9.20 -25.23 0.61
N ARG A 41 9.06 -25.98 1.71
CA ARG A 41 7.80 -26.08 2.45
C ARG A 41 7.36 -24.75 3.06
N LEU A 42 8.28 -23.93 3.59
CA LEU A 42 7.96 -22.58 4.07
C LEU A 42 7.42 -21.69 2.92
N LYS A 43 7.99 -21.79 1.71
CA LYS A 43 7.53 -21.06 0.51
C LYS A 43 6.15 -21.51 0.01
N GLU A 44 5.68 -22.66 0.46
CA GLU A 44 4.34 -23.21 0.19
C GLU A 44 3.35 -22.95 1.34
N GLY A 45 3.73 -22.14 2.35
CA GLY A 45 2.87 -21.80 3.49
C GLY A 45 2.86 -22.83 4.62
N HIS A 46 3.76 -23.83 4.60
CA HIS A 46 3.89 -24.79 5.70
C HIS A 46 4.77 -24.25 6.83
N LEU A 47 4.13 -23.70 7.87
CA LEU A 47 4.84 -23.11 9.01
C LEU A 47 5.67 -24.14 9.80
N GLU A 48 6.98 -23.90 9.86
CA GLU A 48 7.90 -24.45 10.86
C GLU A 48 8.60 -23.27 11.54
N GLU A 49 8.16 -22.89 12.75
CA GLU A 49 8.53 -21.60 13.36
C GLU A 49 10.04 -21.40 13.53
N ASP A 50 10.77 -22.39 14.04
CA ASP A 50 12.24 -22.32 14.19
C ASP A 50 12.93 -22.07 12.84
N ALA A 51 12.48 -22.78 11.80
CA ALA A 51 13.00 -22.62 10.46
C ALA A 51 12.69 -21.22 9.90
N LEU A 52 11.45 -20.75 10.06
CA LEU A 52 11.02 -19.42 9.60
C LEU A 52 11.83 -18.30 10.26
N ARG A 53 12.06 -18.39 11.58
CA ARG A 53 12.89 -17.44 12.33
C ARG A 53 14.33 -17.42 11.84
N ARG A 54 14.91 -18.60 11.55
CA ARG A 54 16.30 -18.73 11.08
C ARG A 54 16.50 -18.17 9.67
N VAL A 55 15.52 -18.32 8.77
CA VAL A 55 15.61 -17.77 7.41
C VAL A 55 15.31 -16.27 7.32
N ALA A 56 14.60 -15.69 8.29
CA ALA A 56 14.25 -14.27 8.30
C ALA A 56 15.48 -13.34 8.32
N SER A 57 16.44 -13.60 9.22
CA SER A 57 17.57 -12.68 9.44
C SER A 57 18.49 -12.51 8.21
N PRO A 58 18.92 -13.58 7.50
CA PRO A 58 19.69 -13.43 6.26
C PRO A 58 18.97 -12.69 5.14
N LEU A 59 17.63 -12.66 5.18
CA LEU A 59 16.79 -11.94 4.23
C LEU A 59 16.53 -10.48 4.64
N GLY A 60 17.08 -10.05 5.79
CA GLY A 60 16.85 -8.72 6.34
C GLY A 60 15.44 -8.53 6.91
N LEU A 61 14.75 -9.62 7.24
CA LEU A 61 13.42 -9.59 7.82
C LEU A 61 13.47 -9.68 9.35
N ASP A 62 12.54 -9.00 10.01
CA ASP A 62 12.25 -9.21 11.42
C ASP A 62 11.57 -10.56 11.64
N ALA A 63 12.23 -11.44 12.40
CA ALA A 63 11.76 -12.80 12.64
C ALA A 63 10.47 -12.85 13.47
N ASP A 64 10.32 -11.97 14.46
CA ASP A 64 9.15 -11.97 15.34
C ASP A 64 7.89 -11.50 14.60
N ALA A 65 7.99 -10.43 13.80
CA ALA A 65 6.89 -9.97 12.94
C ALA A 65 6.53 -11.01 11.87
N LEU A 66 7.52 -11.69 11.28
CA LEU A 66 7.24 -12.72 10.29
C LEU A 66 6.49 -13.92 10.90
N VAL A 67 6.86 -14.32 12.13
CA VAL A 67 6.13 -15.35 12.89
C VAL A 67 4.76 -14.85 13.33
N GLU A 68 4.64 -13.61 13.81
CA GLU A 68 3.36 -12.98 14.14
C GLU A 68 2.40 -13.02 12.93
N ARG A 69 2.93 -12.74 11.73
CA ARG A 69 2.17 -12.86 10.48
C ARG A 69 1.74 -14.30 10.20
N ALA A 70 2.66 -15.25 10.34
CA ALA A 70 2.38 -16.67 10.12
C ALA A 70 1.30 -17.22 11.08
N LEU A 71 1.28 -16.73 12.31
CA LEU A 71 0.29 -17.08 13.33
C LEU A 71 -1.00 -16.25 13.23
N GLN A 72 -1.04 -15.25 12.36
CA GLN A 72 -2.13 -14.27 12.23
C GLN A 72 -2.48 -13.61 13.59
N ALA A 73 -1.45 -13.35 14.40
CA ALA A 73 -1.61 -12.91 15.79
C ALA A 73 -1.87 -11.40 15.94
N TRP A 74 -1.71 -10.64 14.85
CA TRP A 74 -1.93 -9.20 14.82
C TRP A 74 -2.82 -8.78 13.63
N ARG A 75 -3.56 -7.69 13.82
CA ARG A 75 -4.27 -6.93 12.79
C ARG A 75 -4.23 -5.45 13.16
N PRO A 76 -4.23 -4.55 12.18
CA PRO A 76 -4.26 -3.11 12.45
C PRO A 76 -5.57 -2.71 13.13
N GLU A 77 -5.48 -1.66 13.93
CA GLU A 77 -6.64 -1.04 14.56
C GLU A 77 -7.56 -0.42 13.50
N PRO A 78 -8.89 -0.56 13.64
CA PRO A 78 -9.83 0.07 12.71
C PRO A 78 -9.62 1.58 12.60
N VAL A 79 -9.62 2.08 11.37
CA VAL A 79 -9.48 3.51 11.09
C VAL A 79 -10.84 4.11 10.72
N GLU A 80 -11.28 5.08 11.51
CA GLU A 80 -12.44 5.92 11.21
C GLU A 80 -12.02 7.40 11.22
N ILE A 81 -12.13 8.04 10.05
CA ILE A 81 -11.80 9.46 9.82
C ILE A 81 -12.96 10.05 9.01
N ASP A 82 -13.49 11.18 9.47
CA ASP A 82 -14.47 11.94 8.68
C ASP A 82 -13.72 12.65 7.57
N GLY A 83 -14.15 12.46 6.31
CA GLY A 83 -13.36 12.87 5.15
C GLY A 83 -12.59 11.73 4.47
N LEU A 84 -12.68 10.48 4.94
CA LEU A 84 -11.99 9.33 4.34
C LEU A 84 -12.90 8.10 4.27
N ARG A 85 -12.93 7.42 3.13
CA ARG A 85 -13.58 6.11 2.98
C ARG A 85 -12.78 5.18 2.09
N GLN A 86 -12.56 3.96 2.58
CA GLN A 86 -11.95 2.86 1.83
C GLN A 86 -13.03 2.01 1.15
N PHE A 87 -12.79 1.65 -0.11
CA PHE A 87 -13.54 0.63 -0.84
C PHE A 87 -12.58 -0.49 -1.23
N ASN A 88 -13.01 -1.73 -1.08
CA ASN A 88 -12.20 -2.92 -1.36
C ASN A 88 -12.94 -3.77 -2.39
N THR A 89 -12.35 -3.90 -3.57
CA THR A 89 -12.99 -4.49 -4.75
C THR A 89 -12.20 -5.71 -5.22
N VAL A 90 -12.90 -6.74 -5.67
CA VAL A 90 -12.28 -8.02 -6.07
C VAL A 90 -11.51 -7.86 -7.37
N PHE A 91 -10.27 -8.36 -7.41
CA PHE A 91 -9.45 -8.49 -8.62
C PHE A 91 -8.85 -9.90 -8.66
N ASP A 92 -9.41 -10.76 -9.49
CA ASP A 92 -9.05 -12.19 -9.54
C ASP A 92 -9.07 -12.87 -8.15
N ASP A 93 -7.92 -13.29 -7.63
CA ASP A 93 -7.73 -13.95 -6.33
C ASP A 93 -7.35 -12.99 -5.19
N MET A 94 -7.21 -11.71 -5.48
CA MET A 94 -6.86 -10.64 -4.54
C MET A 94 -7.94 -9.55 -4.49
N THR A 95 -7.72 -8.53 -3.67
CA THR A 95 -8.62 -7.37 -3.58
C THR A 95 -7.83 -6.08 -3.64
N VAL A 96 -8.29 -5.12 -4.43
CA VAL A 96 -7.66 -3.81 -4.60
C VAL A 96 -8.51 -2.73 -3.96
N ASN A 97 -7.87 -1.73 -3.39
CA ASN A 97 -8.49 -0.62 -2.72
C ASN A 97 -8.58 0.61 -3.63
N ASN A 98 -9.65 1.37 -3.45
CA ASN A 98 -9.67 2.79 -3.80
C ASN A 98 -10.15 3.61 -2.58
N TYR A 99 -9.80 4.89 -2.58
CA TYR A 99 -10.09 5.77 -1.46
C TYR A 99 -10.80 7.04 -1.92
N LEU A 100 -11.98 7.28 -1.35
CA LEU A 100 -12.65 8.56 -1.47
C LEU A 100 -12.22 9.45 -0.30
N VAL A 101 -11.64 10.60 -0.61
CA VAL A 101 -11.24 11.61 0.37
C VAL A 101 -12.00 12.90 0.09
N TRP A 102 -12.49 13.57 1.13
CA TRP A 102 -13.16 14.85 0.99
C TRP A 102 -12.88 15.77 2.16
N ASP A 103 -12.97 17.06 1.90
CA ASP A 103 -13.03 18.08 2.94
C ASP A 103 -14.45 18.11 3.55
N PRO A 104 -14.62 17.81 4.85
CA PRO A 104 -15.93 17.79 5.49
C PRO A 104 -16.71 19.11 5.40
N GLU A 105 -16.01 20.25 5.34
CA GLU A 105 -16.61 21.59 5.28
C GLU A 105 -17.04 21.96 3.86
N SER A 106 -16.11 21.99 2.91
CA SER A 106 -16.40 22.44 1.53
C SER A 106 -17.10 21.39 0.67
N LYS A 107 -17.03 20.11 1.05
CA LYS A 107 -17.48 18.94 0.26
C LYS A 107 -16.68 18.68 -1.00
N GLU A 108 -15.58 19.39 -1.25
CA GLU A 108 -14.65 19.05 -2.33
C GLU A 108 -14.07 17.65 -2.08
N ALA A 109 -14.12 16.80 -3.11
CA ALA A 109 -13.70 15.40 -3.03
C ALA A 109 -12.73 14.99 -4.14
N ALA A 110 -11.87 14.02 -3.80
CA ALA A 110 -10.98 13.36 -4.71
C ALA A 110 -11.04 11.84 -4.51
N LEU A 111 -10.90 11.10 -5.61
CA LEU A 111 -10.73 9.66 -5.59
C LEU A 111 -9.24 9.34 -5.78
N PHE A 112 -8.73 8.35 -5.04
CA PHE A 112 -7.37 7.84 -5.18
C PHE A 112 -7.42 6.39 -5.61
N ASP A 113 -6.85 6.13 -6.79
CA ASP A 113 -7.04 4.92 -7.60
C ASP A 113 -8.54 4.61 -7.84
N THR A 114 -8.83 3.63 -8.69
CA THR A 114 -10.22 3.22 -8.97
C THR A 114 -10.55 1.86 -8.43
N GLY A 115 -9.54 1.06 -8.08
CA GLY A 115 -9.72 -0.37 -7.93
C GLY A 115 -10.36 -0.98 -9.18
N THR A 116 -11.02 -2.12 -9.01
CA THR A 116 -11.75 -2.79 -10.10
C THR A 116 -13.14 -2.24 -10.36
N ASP A 117 -13.71 -1.51 -9.40
CA ASP A 117 -15.05 -0.95 -9.46
C ASP A 117 -15.13 0.32 -8.58
N ALA A 118 -15.24 1.47 -9.23
CA ALA A 118 -15.37 2.77 -8.55
C ALA A 118 -16.83 3.13 -8.24
N SER A 119 -17.82 2.31 -8.63
CA SER A 119 -19.24 2.62 -8.48
C SER A 119 -19.65 2.88 -7.03
N GLY A 120 -19.07 2.15 -6.07
CA GLY A 120 -19.32 2.37 -4.64
C GLY A 120 -18.83 3.73 -4.14
N ALA A 121 -17.66 4.18 -4.62
CA ALA A 121 -17.10 5.48 -4.30
C ALA A 121 -17.91 6.61 -4.94
N ILE A 122 -18.30 6.44 -6.21
CA ILE A 122 -19.16 7.39 -6.92
C ILE A 122 -20.54 7.51 -6.25
N ALA A 123 -21.17 6.38 -5.92
CA ALA A 123 -22.45 6.37 -5.21
C ALA A 123 -22.34 7.07 -3.85
N THR A 124 -21.27 6.82 -3.10
CA THR A 124 -21.01 7.53 -1.84
C THR A 124 -20.85 9.03 -2.05
N ALA A 125 -20.12 9.46 -3.08
CA ALA A 125 -19.96 10.88 -3.39
C ALA A 125 -21.32 11.55 -3.68
N VAL A 126 -22.18 10.89 -4.45
CA VAL A 126 -23.54 11.36 -4.74
C VAL A 126 -24.39 11.42 -3.47
N ASP A 127 -24.40 10.35 -2.67
CA ASP A 127 -25.22 10.25 -1.46
C ASP A 127 -24.85 11.30 -0.40
N LEU A 128 -23.56 11.63 -0.31
CA LEU A 128 -23.03 12.63 0.63
C LEU A 128 -23.01 14.05 0.05
N GLY A 129 -23.41 14.24 -1.21
CA GLY A 129 -23.39 15.54 -1.88
C GLY A 129 -21.98 16.12 -2.06
N LEU A 130 -21.01 15.25 -2.34
CA LEU A 130 -19.61 15.64 -2.55
C LEU A 130 -19.37 16.12 -3.98
N ASP A 131 -18.45 17.06 -4.12
CA ASP A 131 -17.97 17.57 -5.39
C ASP A 131 -16.70 16.82 -5.81
N LEU A 132 -16.89 15.66 -6.45
CA LEU A 132 -15.79 14.80 -6.92
C LEU A 132 -15.17 15.39 -8.21
N GLN A 133 -14.05 16.10 -8.04
CA GLN A 133 -13.39 16.82 -9.15
C GLN A 133 -12.02 16.26 -9.54
N GLN A 134 -11.41 15.41 -8.72
CA GLN A 134 -10.04 14.96 -8.93
C GLN A 134 -9.93 13.44 -8.78
N LEU A 135 -9.15 12.82 -9.67
CA LEU A 135 -8.69 11.43 -9.57
C LEU A 135 -7.17 11.43 -9.49
N PHE A 136 -6.61 10.83 -8.46
CA PHE A 136 -5.16 10.69 -8.27
C PHE A 136 -4.76 9.23 -8.41
N LEU A 137 -3.80 8.93 -9.28
CA LEU A 137 -3.31 7.56 -9.49
C LEU A 137 -1.98 7.37 -8.76
N THR A 138 -1.91 6.39 -7.85
CA THR A 138 -0.68 6.03 -7.13
C THR A 138 0.37 5.43 -8.06
N HIS A 139 -0.09 4.64 -9.04
CA HIS A 139 0.68 4.09 -10.15
C HIS A 139 -0.27 3.57 -11.24
N THR A 140 0.25 2.91 -12.28
CA THR A 140 -0.53 2.57 -13.49
C THR A 140 -0.75 1.08 -13.72
N HIS A 141 -0.58 0.25 -12.68
CA HIS A 141 -1.01 -1.14 -12.76
C HIS A 141 -2.53 -1.24 -12.96
N LEU A 142 -2.93 -2.29 -13.67
CA LEU A 142 -4.27 -2.38 -14.25
C LEU A 142 -5.36 -2.33 -13.18
N ASP A 143 -5.20 -3.08 -12.10
CA ASP A 143 -6.10 -3.17 -10.96
C ASP A 143 -6.33 -1.83 -10.24
N HIS A 144 -5.38 -0.89 -10.34
CA HIS A 144 -5.53 0.46 -9.78
C HIS A 144 -6.26 1.45 -10.70
N ILE A 145 -6.32 1.18 -12.01
CA ILE A 145 -6.80 2.14 -13.01
C ILE A 145 -7.90 1.60 -13.92
N ILE A 146 -8.31 0.34 -13.76
CA ILE A 146 -9.21 -0.36 -14.69
C ILE A 146 -10.55 0.34 -14.85
N ASP A 147 -11.09 0.94 -13.78
CA ASP A 147 -12.39 1.62 -13.80
C ASP A 147 -12.27 3.15 -13.93
N ARG A 148 -11.07 3.64 -14.30
CA ARG A 148 -10.79 5.06 -14.54
C ARG A 148 -11.80 5.72 -15.48
N LYS A 149 -12.19 5.03 -16.56
CA LYS A 149 -13.12 5.57 -17.54
C LYS A 149 -14.48 5.89 -16.91
N THR A 150 -14.98 5.03 -16.03
CA THR A 150 -16.27 5.23 -15.33
C THR A 150 -16.23 6.48 -14.45
N VAL A 151 -15.09 6.72 -13.76
CA VAL A 151 -14.88 7.92 -12.94
C VAL A 151 -14.81 9.19 -13.80
N GLU A 152 -14.11 9.15 -14.93
CA GLU A 152 -14.03 10.28 -15.86
C GLU A 152 -15.36 10.58 -16.57
N GLU A 153 -16.19 9.56 -16.84
CA GLU A 153 -17.53 9.73 -17.41
C GLU A 153 -18.55 10.26 -16.40
N HIS A 154 -18.34 10.04 -15.09
CA HIS A 154 -19.19 10.58 -14.03
C HIS A 154 -19.16 12.11 -13.98
N ASN A 155 -17.99 12.72 -14.18
CA ASN A 155 -17.82 14.16 -14.21
C ASN A 155 -16.85 14.57 -15.32
N ALA A 156 -17.38 15.15 -16.40
CA ALA A 156 -16.58 15.59 -17.55
C ALA A 156 -15.56 16.70 -17.24
N ALA A 157 -15.70 17.39 -16.10
CA ALA A 157 -14.72 18.37 -15.61
C ALA A 157 -13.66 17.76 -14.68
N LEU A 158 -13.77 16.47 -14.35
CA LEU A 158 -12.83 15.77 -13.48
C LEU A 158 -11.44 15.76 -14.09
N LYS A 159 -10.44 16.02 -13.25
CA LYS A 159 -9.03 15.98 -13.64
C LYS A 159 -8.35 14.74 -13.07
N THR A 160 -7.85 13.89 -13.95
CA THR A 160 -7.00 12.77 -13.57
C THR A 160 -5.55 13.20 -13.48
N HIS A 161 -4.87 12.82 -12.40
CA HIS A 161 -3.49 13.17 -12.09
C HIS A 161 -2.62 11.92 -11.97
N VAL A 162 -1.44 11.97 -12.58
CA VAL A 162 -0.48 10.85 -12.56
C VAL A 162 0.95 11.36 -12.50
N ASN A 163 1.84 10.60 -11.86
CA ASN A 163 3.26 10.92 -11.84
C ASN A 163 3.85 10.87 -13.27
N ALA A 164 4.60 11.89 -13.67
CA ALA A 164 5.23 11.97 -14.99
C ALA A 164 6.22 10.83 -15.27
N LEU A 165 6.75 10.17 -14.24
CA LEU A 165 7.63 9.00 -14.36
C LEU A 165 6.90 7.73 -14.80
N GLU A 166 5.57 7.70 -14.69
CA GLU A 166 4.73 6.56 -15.05
C GLU A 166 3.41 7.08 -15.65
N PRO A 167 3.45 7.64 -16.87
CA PRO A 167 2.32 8.39 -17.42
C PRO A 167 1.18 7.47 -17.89
N ALA A 168 -0.05 7.91 -17.67
CA ALA A 168 -1.25 7.33 -18.26
C ALA A 168 -1.86 8.27 -19.33
N GLU A 169 -2.40 7.71 -20.41
CA GLU A 169 -3.02 8.50 -21.49
C GLU A 169 -4.18 9.35 -20.97
N GLY A 170 -4.30 10.60 -21.42
CA GLY A 170 -5.35 11.53 -20.99
C GLY A 170 -5.19 12.11 -19.58
N ALA A 171 -4.25 11.62 -18.76
CA ALA A 171 -4.02 12.12 -17.41
C ALA A 171 -3.05 13.32 -17.40
N SER A 172 -3.30 14.26 -16.49
CA SER A 172 -2.43 15.39 -16.20
C SER A 172 -1.21 14.95 -15.42
N ARG A 173 -0.02 15.24 -15.94
CA ARG A 173 1.25 14.82 -15.33
C ARG A 173 1.71 15.82 -14.28
N PHE A 174 2.30 15.32 -13.21
CA PHE A 174 2.99 16.09 -12.18
C PHE A 174 4.33 15.44 -11.83
N LEU A 175 5.20 16.17 -11.13
CA LEU A 175 6.48 15.64 -10.65
C LEU A 175 6.41 15.34 -9.14
N PRO A 176 7.13 14.33 -8.65
CA PRO A 176 7.22 14.10 -7.21
C PRO A 176 7.68 15.37 -6.46
N GLY A 177 7.03 15.65 -5.33
CA GLY A 177 7.20 16.89 -4.57
C GLY A 177 6.20 17.99 -4.91
N ASP A 178 5.45 17.86 -6.01
CA ASP A 178 4.32 18.73 -6.30
C ASP A 178 3.21 18.55 -5.25
N SER A 179 2.38 19.58 -5.10
CA SER A 179 1.28 19.63 -4.13
C SER A 179 -0.04 20.06 -4.77
N PHE A 180 -1.13 19.59 -4.18
CA PHE A 180 -2.51 19.88 -4.57
C PHE A 180 -3.31 20.35 -3.36
N SER A 181 -4.52 20.82 -3.62
CA SER A 181 -5.49 21.20 -2.59
C SER A 181 -6.84 20.58 -2.91
N LEU A 182 -7.59 20.30 -1.85
CA LEU A 182 -8.95 19.80 -1.89
C LEU A 182 -9.72 20.47 -0.75
N GLY A 183 -10.42 21.56 -1.05
CA GLY A 183 -10.93 22.47 -0.03
C GLY A 183 -9.80 22.96 0.88
N ALA A 184 -9.97 22.75 2.19
CA ALA A 184 -8.94 23.05 3.19
C ALA A 184 -7.82 21.99 3.30
N LEU A 185 -7.96 20.82 2.65
CA LEU A 185 -6.98 19.75 2.72
C LEU A 185 -5.79 20.04 1.81
N ARG A 186 -4.59 19.77 2.32
CA ARG A 186 -3.33 19.90 1.58
C ARG A 186 -2.81 18.52 1.22
N ILE A 187 -2.53 18.30 -0.07
CA ILE A 187 -2.02 17.03 -0.58
C ILE A 187 -0.58 17.26 -1.07
N THR A 188 0.39 16.50 -0.57
CA THR A 188 1.78 16.51 -1.05
C THR A 188 2.16 15.14 -1.58
N THR A 189 3.11 15.11 -2.51
CA THR A 189 3.51 13.87 -3.17
C THR A 189 4.93 13.45 -2.78
N ARG A 190 5.12 12.15 -2.53
CA ARG A 190 6.42 11.54 -2.20
C ARG A 190 6.70 10.37 -3.15
N LEU A 191 7.93 10.27 -3.65
CA LEU A 191 8.32 9.21 -4.60
C LEU A 191 8.61 7.90 -3.87
N THR A 192 7.65 6.99 -3.89
CA THR A 192 7.75 5.64 -3.31
C THR A 192 7.92 4.60 -4.43
N LYS A 193 8.99 4.76 -5.20
CA LYS A 193 9.31 3.88 -6.34
C LYS A 193 9.85 2.52 -5.88
N GLY A 194 9.76 1.53 -6.76
CA GLY A 194 10.40 0.23 -6.58
C GLY A 194 9.45 -0.92 -6.89
N HIS A 195 8.18 -0.79 -6.50
CA HIS A 195 7.10 -1.64 -7.03
C HIS A 195 6.83 -1.30 -8.49
N SER A 196 6.60 -0.02 -8.77
CA SER A 196 6.47 0.54 -10.10
C SER A 196 7.52 1.66 -10.35
N PRO A 197 7.76 2.08 -11.60
CA PRO A 197 8.76 3.10 -11.92
C PRO A 197 8.42 4.48 -11.36
N GLY A 198 7.14 4.81 -11.27
CA GLY A 198 6.63 6.11 -10.82
C GLY A 198 5.69 6.04 -9.63
N GLY A 199 5.74 4.97 -8.83
CA GLY A 199 4.95 4.82 -7.62
C GLY A 199 5.03 6.06 -6.74
N ILE A 200 3.88 6.62 -6.39
CA ILE A 200 3.76 7.86 -5.64
C ILE A 200 2.86 7.67 -4.43
N THR A 201 3.29 8.24 -3.31
CA THR A 201 2.47 8.40 -2.11
C THR A 201 1.89 9.80 -2.06
N TYR A 202 0.60 9.91 -1.73
CA TYR A 202 -0.09 11.16 -1.46
C TYR A 202 -0.28 11.35 0.04
N VAL A 203 0.40 12.33 0.63
CA VAL A 203 0.25 12.70 2.04
C VAL A 203 -0.73 13.85 2.16
N ILE A 204 -1.81 13.62 2.90
CA ILE A 204 -2.98 14.48 3.05
C ILE A 204 -3.00 15.02 4.48
N GLU A 205 -2.95 16.35 4.60
CA GLU A 205 -3.00 17.10 5.85
C GLU A 205 -4.33 17.88 5.93
N GLY A 206 -4.86 18.05 7.15
CA GLY A 206 -6.11 18.81 7.40
C GLY A 206 -7.30 17.97 7.87
N LEU A 207 -7.21 16.65 7.81
CA LEU A 207 -8.15 15.71 8.44
C LEU A 207 -7.85 15.58 9.96
N GLN A 208 -8.62 14.76 10.69
CA GLN A 208 -8.41 14.53 12.14
C GLN A 208 -7.00 14.04 12.49
N ARG A 209 -6.33 13.38 11.54
CA ARG A 209 -4.91 13.02 11.57
C ARG A 209 -4.38 12.92 10.13
N PRO A 210 -3.06 12.99 9.90
CA PRO A 210 -2.48 12.84 8.57
C PRO A 210 -2.84 11.48 7.95
N VAL A 211 -3.06 11.46 6.64
CA VAL A 211 -3.37 10.26 5.86
C VAL A 211 -2.38 10.16 4.70
N ALA A 212 -1.84 8.97 4.45
CA ALA A 212 -0.97 8.69 3.30
C ALA A 212 -1.62 7.60 2.43
N ILE A 213 -1.99 7.97 1.20
CA ILE A 213 -2.42 6.99 0.18
C ILE A 213 -1.15 6.49 -0.52
N VAL A 214 -0.79 5.22 -0.29
CA VAL A 214 0.54 4.70 -0.64
C VAL A 214 0.56 3.74 -1.83
N GLY A 215 -0.62 3.35 -2.33
CA GLY A 215 -0.72 2.31 -3.36
C GLY A 215 0.06 1.06 -2.94
N ASP A 216 0.90 0.58 -3.85
CA ASP A 216 1.69 -0.65 -3.65
C ASP A 216 3.08 -0.40 -3.06
N ALA A 217 3.30 0.76 -2.43
CA ALA A 217 4.53 0.97 -1.68
C ALA A 217 4.56 0.12 -0.40
N LEU A 218 3.46 0.09 0.37
CA LEU A 218 3.40 -0.54 1.70
C LEU A 218 2.02 -1.16 1.93
N PHE A 219 1.98 -2.33 2.57
CA PHE A 219 0.75 -3.01 2.99
C PHE A 219 0.80 -3.28 4.50
N ALA A 220 -0.35 -3.53 5.13
CA ALA A 220 -0.36 -3.90 6.53
C ALA A 220 0.47 -5.18 6.78
N GLN A 221 1.53 -5.07 7.58
CA GLN A 221 2.51 -6.13 7.87
C GLN A 221 3.31 -6.63 6.64
N SER A 222 3.41 -5.84 5.56
CA SER A 222 4.13 -6.24 4.34
C SER A 222 4.49 -5.02 3.46
N MET A 223 4.93 -5.24 2.23
CA MET A 223 5.14 -4.23 1.21
C MET A 223 4.77 -4.77 -0.16
N GLY A 224 4.51 -3.88 -1.14
CA GLY A 224 4.39 -4.32 -2.53
C GLY A 224 5.69 -4.95 -3.02
N GLY A 225 5.57 -5.91 -3.93
CA GLY A 225 6.74 -6.56 -4.50
C GLY A 225 7.61 -5.55 -5.24
N GLY A 226 8.90 -5.46 -4.93
CA GLY A 226 9.83 -4.53 -5.57
C GLY A 226 10.25 -4.95 -7.00
N MET A 227 9.27 -5.14 -7.89
CA MET A 227 9.45 -5.70 -9.23
C MET A 227 10.36 -4.86 -10.12
N ILE A 228 10.37 -3.54 -9.95
CA ILE A 228 11.29 -2.63 -10.64
C ILE A 228 12.63 -2.57 -9.92
N SER A 229 12.60 -2.43 -8.58
CA SER A 229 13.80 -2.36 -7.75
C SER A 229 13.46 -2.61 -6.29
N TYR A 230 13.83 -3.79 -5.79
CA TYR A 230 13.66 -4.15 -4.37
C TYR A 230 14.41 -3.21 -3.43
N GLN A 231 15.63 -2.81 -3.82
CA GLN A 231 16.43 -1.86 -3.05
C GLN A 231 15.78 -0.47 -2.98
N ASP A 232 15.19 0.00 -4.09
CA ASP A 232 14.46 1.27 -4.09
C ASP A 232 13.17 1.17 -3.27
N ALA A 233 12.41 0.07 -3.39
CA ALA A 233 11.17 -0.12 -2.63
C ALA A 233 11.45 -0.05 -1.11
N LEU A 234 12.49 -0.74 -0.66
CA LEU A 234 12.94 -0.68 0.73
C LEU A 234 13.47 0.69 1.15
N SER A 235 14.32 1.32 0.34
CA SER A 235 14.94 2.61 0.70
C SER A 235 13.98 3.79 0.65
N THR A 236 13.06 3.82 -0.31
CA THR A 236 12.04 4.89 -0.41
C THR A 236 10.95 4.73 0.63
N ASN A 237 10.50 3.51 0.98
CA ASN A 237 9.60 3.33 2.11
C ASN A 237 10.21 3.88 3.40
N ARG A 238 11.51 3.65 3.63
CA ARG A 238 12.26 4.22 4.76
C ARG A 238 12.28 5.74 4.75
N SER A 239 12.70 6.36 3.64
CA SER A 239 12.89 7.82 3.58
C SER A 239 11.58 8.60 3.48
N GLU A 240 10.57 8.02 2.82
CA GLU A 240 9.33 8.71 2.48
C GLU A 240 8.14 8.35 3.38
N LEU A 241 8.04 7.12 3.89
CA LEU A 241 6.92 6.68 4.72
C LEU A 241 7.28 6.68 6.20
N PHE A 242 8.39 6.05 6.59
CA PHE A 242 8.76 5.92 8.01
C PHE A 242 9.28 7.21 8.66
N THR A 243 9.44 8.28 7.87
CA THR A 243 9.71 9.65 8.35
C THR A 243 8.43 10.44 8.68
N LEU A 244 7.25 9.91 8.34
CA LEU A 244 5.96 10.47 8.77
C LEU A 244 5.74 10.25 10.27
N GLU A 245 4.81 11.01 10.84
CA GLU A 245 4.42 10.86 12.24
C GLU A 245 3.76 9.49 12.47
N ASP A 246 4.03 8.86 13.61
CA ASP A 246 3.58 7.48 13.90
C ASP A 246 2.06 7.30 13.79
N HIS A 247 1.28 8.35 14.07
CA HIS A 247 -0.18 8.31 14.00
C HIS A 247 -0.73 8.61 12.59
N THR A 248 0.13 8.81 11.59
CA THR A 248 -0.27 8.94 10.18
C THR A 248 -0.90 7.64 9.71
N VAL A 249 -2.12 7.71 9.18
CA VAL A 249 -2.81 6.58 8.58
C VAL A 249 -2.15 6.21 7.27
N ILE A 250 -1.91 4.93 7.06
CA ILE A 250 -1.48 4.36 5.78
C ILE A 250 -2.69 3.72 5.10
N CYS A 251 -2.97 4.15 3.88
CA CYS A 251 -4.02 3.67 3.01
C CYS A 251 -3.38 2.87 1.85
N PRO A 252 -3.22 1.54 1.99
CA PRO A 252 -2.53 0.71 1.01
C PRO A 252 -3.37 0.42 -0.23
N GLY A 253 -2.72 0.05 -1.33
CA GLY A 253 -3.35 -0.50 -2.53
C GLY A 253 -4.15 -1.77 -2.25
N HIS A 254 -3.70 -2.57 -1.29
CA HIS A 254 -4.34 -3.84 -0.91
C HIS A 254 -4.39 -4.04 0.60
N GLY A 255 -5.37 -4.81 1.07
CA GLY A 255 -5.57 -5.08 2.50
C GLY A 255 -6.15 -3.90 3.31
N PRO A 256 -6.19 -3.99 4.65
CA PRO A 256 -6.77 -2.96 5.50
C PRO A 256 -5.82 -1.76 5.66
N MET A 257 -6.39 -0.60 6.03
CA MET A 257 -5.60 0.53 6.52
C MET A 257 -4.82 0.16 7.78
N THR A 258 -3.70 0.85 7.98
CA THR A 258 -2.78 0.72 9.14
C THR A 258 -2.26 2.12 9.50
N SER A 259 -1.22 2.22 10.31
CA SER A 259 -0.53 3.47 10.61
C SER A 259 0.99 3.29 10.57
N VAL A 260 1.71 4.41 10.46
CA VAL A 260 3.19 4.39 10.46
C VAL A 260 3.73 3.71 11.72
N GLY A 261 3.16 3.99 12.88
CA GLY A 261 3.59 3.39 14.15
C GLY A 261 3.29 1.89 14.24
N GLU A 262 2.16 1.46 13.70
CA GLU A 262 1.84 0.03 13.56
C GLU A 262 2.84 -0.67 12.65
N GLU A 263 3.15 -0.10 11.47
CA GLU A 263 4.10 -0.71 10.54
C GLU A 263 5.53 -0.70 11.08
N LYS A 264 5.95 0.31 11.85
CA LYS A 264 7.25 0.27 12.56
C LYS A 264 7.34 -0.92 13.52
N SER A 265 6.23 -1.24 14.18
CA SER A 265 6.17 -2.29 15.21
C SER A 265 6.02 -3.69 14.61
N HIS A 266 5.23 -3.82 13.54
CA HIS A 266 4.73 -5.10 13.05
C HIS A 266 5.25 -5.49 11.66
N ASN A 267 5.82 -4.58 10.86
CA ASN A 267 6.23 -4.91 9.50
C ASN A 267 7.57 -5.66 9.47
N PRO A 268 7.64 -6.86 8.87
CA PRO A 268 8.85 -7.66 8.86
C PRO A 268 9.97 -7.07 7.98
N PHE A 269 9.68 -6.20 7.01
CA PHE A 269 10.71 -5.64 6.11
C PHE A 269 11.56 -4.52 6.73
N PHE A 270 11.14 -4.00 7.89
CA PHE A 270 11.73 -2.81 8.50
C PHE A 270 12.14 -3.05 9.98
N PRO A 271 12.97 -4.07 10.26
CA PRO A 271 13.37 -4.45 11.63
C PRO A 271 14.01 -3.32 12.44
N GLU A 272 14.62 -2.33 11.78
CA GLU A 272 15.35 -1.24 12.44
C GLU A 272 14.48 -0.16 13.10
N PHE A 273 13.15 -0.20 12.94
CA PHE A 273 12.24 0.76 13.59
C PHE A 273 11.56 0.22 14.86
N LYS A 274 11.93 -0.98 15.29
CA LYS A 274 11.43 -1.62 16.51
C LYS A 274 12.21 -1.21 17.77
#